data_AF-A0A2E5G5Q6-F1
#
_entry.id   AF-A0A2E5G5Q6-F1
#
_cell.length_a   1.000
_cell.length_b   1.000
_cell.length_c   1.000
_cell.angle_alpha   90.00
_cell.angle_beta   90.00
_cell.angle_gamma   90.00
#
_symmetry.space_group_name_H-M   'P 1'
#
loop_
_entity.id
_entity.type
_entity.pdbx_description
1 polymer ?
#
loop_
_entity_poly.entity_id
_entity_poly.type
_entity_poly.pdbx_seq_one_letter_code
_entity_poly.pdbx_strand_id
1 'polypeptide(L)'
;MPLWLQVGLSFFVCGVVIFLMWRIPRRGDALFDWAPPLALISVWAGLIALCASATLWVLSAPDPWIASVLLFLDPGAIGAGVLVLWIYRRYDSVEHTVDYQILQAKVGIVLGLVAVAMGYLFIFTHKPPGTMVGILP
;
A
#
# COMPACT_ATOMS: atom_id res chain seq x y z
N MET A 1 4.82 16.67 -9.87
CA MET A 1 3.85 17.07 -8.82
C MET A 1 4.60 17.77 -7.69
N PRO A 2 4.17 18.92 -7.15
CA PRO A 2 4.97 19.66 -6.17
C PRO A 2 5.11 18.90 -4.84
N LEU A 3 6.27 19.02 -4.17
CA LEU A 3 6.63 18.26 -2.97
C LEU A 3 5.58 18.35 -1.85
N TRP A 4 5.05 19.55 -1.59
CA TRP A 4 4.03 19.76 -0.55
C TRP A 4 2.75 18.97 -0.82
N LEU A 5 2.37 18.77 -2.09
CA LEU A 5 1.20 17.97 -2.46
C LEU A 5 1.48 16.48 -2.23
N GLN A 6 2.69 16.01 -2.49
CA GLN A 6 3.09 14.61 -2.23
C GLN A 6 3.04 14.32 -0.73
N VAL A 7 3.67 15.18 0.07
CA VAL A 7 3.66 15.10 1.53
C VAL A 7 2.23 15.17 2.07
N GLY A 8 1.42 16.12 1.58
CA GLY A 8 0.02 16.25 1.96
C GLY A 8 -0.81 15.01 1.64
N LEU A 9 -0.62 14.40 0.46
CA LEU A 9 -1.30 13.16 0.08
C LEU A 9 -0.86 11.96 0.92
N SER A 10 0.44 11.83 1.22
CA SER A 10 0.92 10.77 2.11
C SER A 10 0.30 10.88 3.52
N PHE A 11 0.27 12.10 4.08
CA PHE A 11 -0.41 12.34 5.36
C PHE A 11 -1.91 12.07 5.28
N PHE A 12 -2.56 12.41 4.16
CA PHE A 12 -3.96 12.12 3.94
C PHE A 12 -4.23 10.61 3.93
N VAL A 13 -3.45 9.82 3.19
CA VAL A 13 -3.58 8.35 3.16
C VAL A 13 -3.39 7.74 4.54
N CYS A 14 -2.31 8.12 5.25
CA CYS A 14 -2.09 7.68 6.63
C CYS A 14 -3.25 8.09 7.55
N GLY A 15 -3.74 9.31 7.43
CA GLY A 15 -4.86 9.84 8.19
C GLY A 15 -6.15 9.06 7.95
N VAL A 16 -6.46 8.71 6.69
CA VAL A 16 -7.61 7.86 6.33
C VAL A 16 -7.48 6.48 6.96
N VAL A 17 -6.31 5.83 6.88
CA VAL A 17 -6.08 4.52 7.50
C VAL A 17 -6.26 4.58 9.01
N ILE A 18 -5.63 5.55 9.69
CA ILE A 18 -5.75 5.74 11.14
C ILE A 18 -7.19 6.04 11.54
N PHE A 19 -7.88 6.90 10.79
CA PHE A 19 -9.28 7.24 11.03
C PHE A 19 -10.17 6.00 10.93
N LEU A 20 -9.99 5.17 9.89
CA LEU A 20 -10.73 3.92 9.72
C LEU A 20 -10.40 2.93 10.85
N MET A 21 -9.13 2.81 11.25
CA MET A 21 -8.75 1.98 12.39
C MET A 21 -9.44 2.46 13.68
N TRP A 22 -9.50 3.77 13.92
CA TRP A 22 -10.19 4.32 15.07
C TRP A 22 -11.71 4.11 15.00
N ARG A 23 -12.32 4.24 13.81
CA ARG A 23 -13.76 4.12 13.60
C ARG A 23 -14.29 2.68 13.60
N ILE A 24 -13.42 1.68 13.36
CA ILE A 24 -13.77 0.24 13.35
C ILE A 24 -13.29 -0.50 14.63
N PRO A 25 -13.93 -0.28 15.80
CA PRO A 25 -13.66 -1.07 17.00
C PRO A 25 -14.77 -2.06 17.37
N ARG A 26 -15.93 -2.11 16.69
CA ARG A 26 -17.08 -2.92 17.12
C ARG A 26 -17.42 -4.07 16.17
N ARG A 27 -17.72 -5.24 16.75
CA ARG A 27 -18.27 -6.41 16.02
C ARG A 27 -19.69 -6.04 15.54
N GLY A 28 -19.98 -6.25 14.25
CA GLY A 28 -21.28 -5.95 13.63
C GLY A 28 -21.39 -4.60 12.91
N ASP A 29 -20.31 -3.83 12.80
CA ASP A 29 -20.31 -2.61 12.00
C ASP A 29 -20.35 -2.93 10.50
N ALA A 30 -21.07 -2.13 9.70
CA ALA A 30 -21.24 -2.29 8.26
C ALA A 30 -19.92 -2.33 7.45
N LEU A 31 -18.81 -1.90 8.06
CA LEU A 31 -17.46 -1.96 7.46
C LEU A 31 -16.80 -3.35 7.61
N PHE A 32 -17.37 -4.26 8.37
CA PHE A 32 -16.87 -5.63 8.50
C PHE A 32 -16.96 -6.40 7.17
N ASP A 33 -18.06 -6.21 6.44
CA ASP A 33 -18.28 -6.83 5.12
C ASP A 33 -17.36 -6.27 4.03
N TRP A 34 -16.60 -5.21 4.33
CA TRP A 34 -15.57 -4.67 3.45
C TRP A 34 -14.21 -5.36 3.60
N ALA A 35 -14.00 -6.19 4.62
CA ALA A 35 -12.73 -6.89 4.78
C ALA A 35 -12.39 -7.85 3.60
N PRO A 36 -13.33 -8.63 3.03
CA PRO A 36 -13.05 -9.46 1.85
C PRO A 36 -12.56 -8.66 0.63
N PRO A 37 -13.23 -7.58 0.17
CA PRO A 37 -12.71 -6.80 -0.95
C PRO A 37 -11.41 -6.07 -0.60
N LEU A 38 -11.21 -5.61 0.64
CA LEU A 38 -9.95 -4.99 1.06
C LEU A 38 -8.77 -5.97 1.02
N ALA A 39 -8.97 -7.24 1.40
CA ALA A 39 -7.95 -8.28 1.34
C ALA A 39 -7.52 -8.53 -0.12
N LEU A 40 -8.51 -8.61 -1.03
CA LEU A 40 -8.27 -8.77 -2.46
C LEU A 40 -7.54 -7.55 -3.05
N ILE A 41 -7.99 -6.33 -2.72
CA ILE A 41 -7.35 -5.08 -3.14
C ILE A 41 -5.90 -5.03 -2.65
N SER A 42 -5.63 -5.42 -1.41
CA SER A 42 -4.27 -5.42 -0.85
C SER A 42 -3.32 -6.30 -1.66
N VAL A 43 -3.73 -7.53 -2.00
CA VAL A 43 -2.90 -8.46 -2.78
C VAL A 43 -2.67 -7.94 -4.20
N TRP A 44 -3.72 -7.52 -4.89
CA TRP A 44 -3.60 -7.04 -6.27
C TRP A 44 -2.81 -5.73 -6.36
N ALA A 45 -3.10 -4.78 -5.47
CA ALA A 45 -2.33 -3.55 -5.40
C ALA A 45 -0.86 -3.84 -5.11
N GLY A 46 -0.56 -4.75 -4.17
CA GLY A 46 0.81 -5.16 -3.85
C GLY A 46 1.53 -5.81 -5.05
N LEU A 47 0.83 -6.68 -5.78
CA LEU A 47 1.38 -7.32 -6.98
C LEU A 47 1.64 -6.31 -8.11
N ILE A 48 0.69 -5.41 -8.36
CA ILE A 48 0.85 -4.34 -9.36
C ILE A 48 2.00 -3.43 -8.95
N ALA A 49 2.10 -3.07 -7.68
CA ALA A 49 3.17 -2.23 -7.15
C ALA A 49 4.54 -2.89 -7.31
N LEU A 50 4.64 -4.19 -7.06
CA LEU A 50 5.86 -4.95 -7.25
C LEU A 50 6.27 -5.00 -8.72
N CYS A 51 5.33 -5.33 -9.63
CA CYS A 51 5.57 -5.33 -11.06
C CYS A 51 5.97 -3.94 -11.58
N ALA A 52 5.29 -2.88 -11.12
CA ALA A 52 5.61 -1.52 -11.50
C ALA A 52 7.00 -1.11 -10.99
N SER A 53 7.33 -1.44 -9.73
CA SER A 53 8.65 -1.22 -9.13
C SER A 53 9.75 -1.94 -9.89
N ALA A 54 9.53 -3.19 -10.31
CA ALA A 54 10.46 -3.92 -11.17
C ALA A 54 10.61 -3.28 -12.56
N THR A 55 9.51 -2.80 -13.14
CA THR A 55 9.52 -2.15 -14.46
C THR A 55 10.32 -0.85 -14.48
N LEU A 56 10.38 -0.11 -13.37
CA LEU A 56 11.19 1.13 -13.25
C LEU A 56 12.66 0.91 -13.60
N TRP A 57 13.21 -0.29 -13.35
CA TRP A 57 14.61 -0.63 -13.64
C TRP A 57 14.92 -0.77 -15.13
N VAL A 58 13.90 -0.92 -15.97
CA VAL A 58 14.06 -1.20 -17.41
C VAL A 58 13.56 -0.05 -18.28
N LEU A 59 12.82 0.89 -17.69
CA LEU A 59 12.31 2.06 -18.41
C LEU A 59 13.45 3.04 -18.73
N SER A 60 13.42 3.58 -19.94
CA SER A 60 14.32 4.67 -20.36
C SER A 60 14.02 6.01 -19.68
N ALA A 61 12.77 6.23 -19.28
CA ALA A 61 12.32 7.44 -18.56
C ALA A 61 11.40 7.07 -17.37
N PRO A 62 11.95 6.56 -16.25
CA PRO A 62 11.17 6.04 -15.13
C PRO A 62 10.52 7.13 -14.26
N ASP A 63 11.05 8.36 -14.27
CA ASP A 63 10.73 9.43 -13.32
C ASP A 63 9.24 9.76 -13.11
N PRO A 64 8.39 9.82 -14.15
CA PRO A 64 6.97 10.12 -13.97
C PRO A 64 6.23 9.04 -13.18
N TRP A 65 6.72 7.80 -13.22
CA TRP A 65 6.06 6.63 -12.66
C TRP A 65 6.45 6.37 -11.20
N ILE A 66 7.64 6.81 -10.78
CA ILE A 66 8.15 6.57 -9.41
C ILE A 66 7.18 7.13 -8.37
N ALA A 67 6.66 8.34 -8.57
CA ALA A 67 5.70 8.96 -7.66
C ALA A 67 4.39 8.15 -7.57
N SER A 68 3.86 7.67 -8.69
CA SER A 68 2.63 6.88 -8.72
C SER A 68 2.77 5.55 -7.97
N VAL A 69 3.92 4.90 -8.12
CA VAL A 69 4.20 3.62 -7.47
C VAL A 69 4.40 3.80 -5.96
N LEU A 70 5.34 4.66 -5.57
CA LEU A 70 5.75 4.82 -4.17
C LEU A 70 4.72 5.57 -3.31
N LEU A 71 3.94 6.50 -3.88
CA LEU A 71 3.04 7.36 -3.09
C LEU A 71 1.60 6.84 -3.04
N PHE A 72 1.19 5.95 -3.93
CA PHE A 72 -0.20 5.48 -4.01
C PHE A 72 -0.33 3.97 -4.00
N LEU A 73 0.37 3.27 -4.90
CA LEU A 73 0.27 1.82 -5.03
C LEU A 73 0.81 1.12 -3.78
N ASP A 74 2.02 1.47 -3.34
CA ASP A 74 2.62 0.86 -2.16
C ASP A 74 1.84 1.13 -0.86
N PRO A 75 1.48 2.40 -0.52
CA PRO A 75 0.75 2.68 0.71
C PRO A 75 -0.68 2.14 0.66
N GLY A 76 -1.28 2.09 -0.54
CA GLY A 76 -2.61 1.50 -0.74
C GLY A 76 -2.63 0.01 -0.47
N ALA A 77 -1.65 -0.73 -1.00
CA ALA A 77 -1.52 -2.18 -0.76
C ALA A 77 -1.32 -2.49 0.72
N ILE A 78 -0.40 -1.78 1.37
CA ILE A 78 -0.10 -1.96 2.80
C ILE A 78 -1.29 -1.53 3.66
N GLY A 79 -1.86 -0.36 3.40
CA GLY A 79 -2.98 0.20 4.16
C GLY A 79 -4.22 -0.68 4.11
N ALA A 80 -4.59 -1.18 2.93
CA ALA A 80 -5.71 -2.12 2.79
C ALA A 80 -5.48 -3.40 3.60
N GLY A 81 -4.28 -3.97 3.55
CA GLY A 81 -3.94 -5.18 4.31
C GLY A 81 -3.95 -4.94 5.82
N VAL A 82 -3.40 -3.81 6.29
CA VAL A 82 -3.43 -3.42 7.71
C VAL A 82 -4.86 -3.24 8.20
N LEU A 83 -5.74 -2.65 7.40
CA LEU A 83 -7.16 -2.51 7.74
C LEU A 83 -7.85 -3.87 7.89
N VAL A 84 -7.56 -4.84 7.03
CA VAL A 84 -8.11 -6.21 7.16
C VAL A 84 -7.64 -6.87 8.46
N LEU A 85 -6.34 -6.80 8.76
CA LEU A 85 -5.79 -7.32 10.02
C LEU A 85 -6.41 -6.63 11.23
N TRP A 86 -6.68 -5.33 11.13
CA TRP A 86 -7.33 -4.57 12.18
C TRP A 86 -8.80 -4.97 12.36
N ILE A 87 -9.56 -5.17 11.28
CA ILE A 87 -10.95 -5.62 11.34
C ILE A 87 -11.04 -6.99 12.02
N TYR A 88 -10.17 -7.92 11.66
CA TYR A 88 -10.16 -9.28 12.20
C TYR A 88 -9.36 -9.46 13.51
N ARG A 89 -8.77 -8.40 14.08
CA ARG A 89 -7.86 -8.48 15.25
C ARG A 89 -8.45 -9.11 16.52
N ARG A 90 -9.78 -9.20 16.60
CA ARG A 90 -10.53 -9.79 17.74
C ARG A 90 -11.39 -10.98 17.30
N TYR A 91 -11.23 -11.50 16.09
CA TYR A 91 -11.93 -12.69 15.65
C TYR A 91 -11.08 -13.92 16.00
N ASP A 92 -11.61 -14.82 16.83
CA ASP A 92 -11.07 -16.16 16.91
C ASP A 92 -11.42 -16.88 15.61
N SER A 93 -10.42 -17.48 14.97
CA SER A 93 -10.45 -18.09 13.64
C SER A 93 -11.31 -19.35 13.59
N VAL A 94 -12.62 -19.22 13.80
CA VAL A 94 -13.57 -20.34 13.73
C VAL A 94 -14.01 -20.61 12.28
N GLU A 95 -13.84 -19.64 11.38
CA GLU A 95 -14.20 -19.75 9.97
C GLU A 95 -12.97 -19.71 9.05
N HIS A 96 -12.77 -20.77 8.26
CA HIS A 96 -11.64 -20.89 7.32
C HIS A 96 -11.53 -19.74 6.30
N THR A 97 -12.66 -19.13 5.94
CA THR A 97 -12.70 -17.98 5.01
C THR A 97 -11.99 -16.75 5.56
N VAL A 98 -12.10 -16.50 6.86
CA VAL A 98 -11.42 -15.38 7.54
C VAL A 98 -9.91 -15.59 7.54
N ASP A 99 -9.45 -16.83 7.76
CA ASP A 99 -8.01 -17.16 7.72
C ASP A 99 -7.40 -16.90 6.34
N TYR A 100 -8.12 -17.26 5.27
CA TYR A 100 -7.66 -16.97 3.90
C TYR A 100 -7.57 -15.46 3.63
N GLN A 101 -8.49 -14.66 4.15
CA GLN A 101 -8.48 -13.20 3.97
C GLN A 101 -7.36 -12.54 4.79
N ILE A 102 -7.12 -13.02 6.02
CA ILE A 102 -5.97 -12.59 6.82
C ILE A 102 -4.66 -12.96 6.11
N LEU A 103 -4.57 -14.16 5.54
CA LEU A 103 -3.40 -14.58 4.78
C LEU A 103 -3.20 -13.72 3.53
N GLN A 104 -4.26 -13.44 2.77
CA GLN A 104 -4.23 -12.52 1.63
C GLN A 104 -3.73 -11.13 2.04
N ALA A 105 -4.28 -10.55 3.10
CA ALA A 105 -3.83 -9.26 3.62
C ALA A 105 -2.34 -9.27 4.00
N LYS A 106 -1.85 -10.33 4.66
CA LYS A 106 -0.42 -10.49 4.96
C LYS A 106 0.43 -10.56 3.70
N VAL A 107 0.01 -11.35 2.71
CA VAL A 107 0.70 -11.45 1.42
C VAL A 107 0.74 -10.09 0.72
N GLY A 108 -0.37 -9.36 0.66
CA GLY A 108 -0.44 -8.03 0.08
C GLY A 108 0.48 -7.02 0.76
N ILE A 109 0.55 -7.03 2.10
CA ILE A 109 1.51 -6.22 2.87
C ILE A 109 2.94 -6.58 2.50
N VAL A 110 3.29 -7.87 2.47
CA VAL A 110 4.66 -8.31 2.13
C VAL A 110 5.03 -7.88 0.71
N LEU A 111 4.15 -8.08 -0.26
CA LEU A 111 4.36 -7.63 -1.64
C LEU A 111 4.58 -6.12 -1.71
N GLY A 112 3.75 -5.34 -1.01
CA GLY A 112 3.90 -3.88 -0.91
C GLY A 112 5.24 -3.48 -0.28
N LEU A 113 5.67 -4.12 0.81
CA LEU A 113 6.96 -3.83 1.44
C LEU A 113 8.15 -4.15 0.53
N VAL A 114 8.08 -5.26 -0.22
CA VAL A 114 9.11 -5.61 -1.21
C VAL A 114 9.12 -4.60 -2.35
N ALA A 115 7.96 -4.18 -2.85
CA ALA A 115 7.84 -3.15 -3.88
C ALA A 115 8.47 -1.81 -3.42
N VAL A 116 8.12 -1.34 -2.21
CA VAL A 116 8.73 -0.15 -1.58
C VAL A 116 10.25 -0.29 -1.53
N ALA A 117 10.76 -1.42 -1.01
CA ALA A 117 12.19 -1.64 -0.88
C ALA A 117 12.89 -1.59 -2.25
N MET A 118 12.32 -2.22 -3.28
CA MET A 118 12.83 -2.16 -4.65
C MET A 118 12.80 -0.74 -5.24
N GLY A 119 11.72 0.00 -5.03
CA GLY A 119 11.58 1.38 -5.51
C GLY A 119 12.57 2.33 -4.84
N TYR A 120 12.80 2.20 -3.53
CA TYR A 120 13.84 2.98 -2.83
C TYR A 120 15.25 2.57 -3.25
N LEU A 121 15.53 1.28 -3.44
CA LEU A 121 16.81 0.82 -3.99
C LEU A 121 17.08 1.42 -5.37
N PHE A 122 16.06 1.50 -6.23
CA PHE A 122 16.17 2.16 -7.53
C PHE A 122 16.54 3.65 -7.37
N ILE A 123 15.84 4.38 -6.48
CA ILE A 123 16.15 5.79 -6.21
C ILE A 123 17.60 5.95 -5.73
N PHE A 124 18.04 5.17 -4.75
CA PHE A 124 19.40 5.32 -4.22
C PHE A 124 20.50 5.02 -5.23
N THR A 125 20.23 4.16 -6.22
CA THR A 125 21.22 3.76 -7.23
C THR A 125 21.22 4.64 -8.47
N HIS A 126 20.06 5.19 -8.86
CA HIS A 126 19.88 5.91 -10.12
C HIS A 126 19.57 7.40 -9.96
N LYS A 127 19.34 7.89 -8.73
CA LYS A 127 19.05 9.30 -8.47
C LYS A 127 20.07 9.93 -7.53
N PRO A 128 20.52 11.17 -7.81
CA PRO A 128 21.32 11.92 -6.87
C PRO A 128 20.55 12.12 -5.54
N PRO A 129 21.26 12.19 -4.41
CA PRO A 129 20.63 12.50 -3.13
C PRO A 129 19.98 13.90 -3.17
N GLY A 130 18.75 13.99 -2.65
CA GLY A 130 17.98 15.25 -2.61
C GLY A 130 17.19 15.57 -3.88
N THR A 131 17.25 14.71 -4.91
CA THR A 131 16.43 14.90 -6.12
C THR A 131 14.95 14.63 -5.79
N MET A 132 14.07 15.58 -6.15
CA MET A 132 12.63 15.40 -5.96
C MET A 132 12.10 14.27 -6.86
N VAL A 133 11.33 13.36 -6.28
CA VAL A 133 10.68 12.25 -6.99
C VAL A 133 9.47 12.78 -7.78
N GLY A 134 9.36 12.48 -9.07
CA GLY A 134 8.18 12.83 -9.89
C GLY A 134 8.13 14.27 -10.45
N ILE A 135 9.29 14.89 -10.69
CA ILE A 135 9.42 16.12 -11.47
C ILE A 135 10.25 15.79 -12.71
N LEU A 136 9.64 15.91 -13.90
CA LEU A 136 10.39 15.91 -15.17
C LEU A 136 11.31 17.13 -15.19
N PRO A 137 12.56 17.02 -15.66
CA PRO A 137 13.39 18.18 -15.93
C PRO A 137 12.74 19.13 -16.94
#